data_AF-A0AA39I1U0-F1
#
_entry.id   AF-A0AA39I1U0-F1
#
_cell.length_a   1.000
_cell.length_b   1.000
_cell.length_c   1.000
_cell.angle_alpha   90.00
_cell.angle_beta   90.00
_cell.angle_gamma   90.00
#
_symmetry.space_group_name_H-M   'P 1'
#
loop_
_entity.id
_entity.type
_entity.pdbx_description
1 polymer ?
#
loop_
_entity_poly.entity_id
_entity_poly.type
_entity_poly.pdbx_seq_one_letter_code
_entity_poly.pdbx_strand_id
1 'polypeptide(L)'
;MEVRLFFQDDIPAKYGHQAGAMNFLRPLVRSFHTSPMQCGSVFMKRQKKMDPEVAKARETRRRKKLEREIRQMQKHSKKPKPVDEMAVDIKSAKNIHERIREPYVVPEQVADERAVVLKEYAKTRNHLMRADDKWIRERLESQRKALEKLKALSPALYEAAVKPDDSLLHLVIDGPALTPPIEKYESPDGDYIDTTRTWT
;
A
#
# COMPACT_ATOMS: atom_id res chain seq x y z
N MET A 1 19.17 -7.99 13.69
CA MET A 1 18.26 -7.73 14.82
C MET A 1 16.89 -8.21 14.41
N GLU A 2 16.45 -9.29 15.04
CA GLU A 2 15.21 -10.01 14.76
C GLU A 2 13.99 -9.19 15.21
N VAL A 3 12.99 -9.05 14.33
CA VAL A 3 11.68 -8.53 14.71
C VAL A 3 10.83 -9.72 15.18
N ARG A 4 10.80 -9.94 16.49
CA ARG A 4 9.85 -10.84 17.17
C ARG A 4 8.45 -10.25 17.06
N LEU A 5 7.57 -10.90 16.30
CA LEU A 5 6.13 -10.67 16.37
C LEU A 5 5.59 -11.35 17.64
N PHE A 6 5.21 -10.55 18.63
CA PHE A 6 4.41 -10.97 19.77
C PHE A 6 2.97 -11.20 19.30
N PHE A 7 2.56 -12.46 19.19
CA PHE A 7 1.14 -12.85 19.20
C PHE A 7 0.94 -13.67 20.48
N GLN A 8 0.43 -13.01 21.50
CA GLN A 8 -0.03 -13.65 22.72
C GLN A 8 -1.51 -14.00 22.52
N ASP A 9 -1.83 -15.27 22.71
CA ASP A 9 -3.18 -15.80 22.86
C ASP A 9 -3.91 -15.12 24.03
N ASP A 10 -5.22 -14.89 23.89
CA ASP A 10 -6.24 -15.04 24.95
C ASP A 10 -7.59 -14.43 24.51
N ILE A 11 -8.49 -15.28 24.00
CA ILE A 11 -9.92 -14.95 23.86
C ILE A 11 -10.66 -15.62 25.01
N PRO A 12 -11.28 -14.87 25.94
CA PRO A 12 -12.00 -15.47 27.05
C PRO A 12 -13.35 -16.03 26.60
N ALA A 13 -13.55 -17.33 26.84
CA ALA A 13 -14.85 -17.99 26.81
C ALA A 13 -15.75 -17.39 27.91
N LYS A 14 -16.83 -16.71 27.53
CA LYS A 14 -17.90 -16.32 28.44
C LYS A 14 -19.22 -16.93 27.98
N TYR A 15 -19.90 -17.54 28.95
CA TYR A 15 -21.34 -17.78 29.13
C TYR A 15 -21.64 -19.22 29.59
N GLY A 16 -21.20 -19.53 30.82
CA GLY A 16 -21.87 -20.53 31.65
C GLY A 16 -23.03 -19.85 32.38
N HIS A 17 -24.25 -20.30 32.14
CA HIS A 17 -25.41 -19.89 32.93
C HIS A 17 -25.41 -20.65 34.26
N GLN A 18 -25.27 -19.89 35.35
CA GLN A 18 -25.47 -20.35 36.73
C GLN A 18 -26.98 -20.46 36.99
N ALA A 19 -27.45 -21.63 37.38
CA ALA A 19 -28.83 -21.81 37.87
C ALA A 19 -28.87 -21.39 39.35
N GLY A 20 -29.51 -20.26 39.63
CA GLY A 20 -29.78 -19.77 40.99
C GLY A 20 -30.85 -20.61 41.69
N ALA A 21 -30.55 -21.04 42.91
CA ALA A 21 -31.50 -21.64 43.82
C ALA A 21 -32.46 -20.56 44.36
N MET A 22 -33.73 -20.63 43.97
CA MET A 22 -34.81 -19.85 44.59
C MET A 22 -35.67 -20.81 45.41
N ASN A 23 -35.70 -20.57 46.72
CA ASN A 23 -36.51 -21.28 47.69
C ASN A 23 -38.00 -21.07 47.36
N PHE A 24 -38.69 -22.13 46.95
CA PHE A 24 -40.14 -22.17 46.87
C PHE A 24 -40.70 -22.89 48.09
N LEU A 25 -41.53 -22.16 48.83
CA LEU A 25 -42.36 -22.66 49.93
C LEU A 25 -43.11 -23.92 49.49
N ARG A 26 -42.94 -25.03 50.22
CA ARG A 26 -43.62 -26.30 49.97
C ARG A 26 -45.11 -26.19 50.31
N PRO A 27 -46.04 -26.41 49.37
CA PRO A 27 -47.40 -26.77 49.71
C PRO A 27 -47.45 -28.28 49.98
N LEU A 28 -48.13 -28.64 51.07
CA LEU A 28 -48.39 -30.01 51.50
C LEU A 28 -49.50 -30.62 50.61
N VAL A 29 -49.17 -31.22 49.46
CA VAL A 29 -50.14 -31.97 48.65
C VAL A 29 -49.48 -33.22 48.04
N ARG A 30 -50.23 -34.33 48.14
CA ARG A 30 -49.96 -35.73 47.82
C ARG A 30 -49.10 -35.98 46.56
N SER A 31 -48.18 -36.93 46.70
CA SER A 31 -47.30 -37.46 45.66
C SER A 31 -48.06 -38.18 44.54
N PHE A 32 -48.23 -37.50 43.40
CA PHE A 32 -48.49 -38.14 42.12
C PHE A 32 -47.20 -38.08 41.27
N HIS A 33 -46.72 -39.25 40.84
CA HIS A 33 -45.56 -39.35 39.96
C HIS A 33 -46.02 -39.30 38.51
N THR A 34 -45.79 -38.19 37.81
CA THR A 34 -45.95 -38.10 36.36
C THR A 34 -44.59 -38.34 35.70
N SER A 35 -44.45 -39.43 34.95
CA SER A 35 -43.24 -39.65 34.14
C SER A 35 -43.19 -38.64 32.99
N PRO A 36 -42.02 -38.07 32.66
CA PRO A 36 -41.90 -37.12 31.56
C PRO A 36 -42.21 -37.81 30.23
N MET A 37 -43.18 -37.29 29.49
CA MET A 37 -43.48 -37.75 28.14
C MET A 37 -42.27 -37.50 27.23
N GLN A 38 -41.73 -38.57 26.62
CA GLN A 38 -40.74 -38.46 25.55
C GLN A 38 -41.43 -37.88 24.30
N CYS A 39 -41.28 -36.57 24.07
CA CYS A 39 -41.72 -35.86 22.87
C CYS A 39 -40.84 -36.19 21.63
N GLY A 40 -40.60 -37.47 21.35
CA GLY A 40 -39.99 -37.94 20.11
C GLY A 40 -40.96 -38.84 19.37
N SER A 41 -41.32 -38.50 18.13
CA SER A 41 -42.15 -39.42 17.34
C SER A 41 -41.41 -40.74 17.12
N VAL A 42 -42.13 -41.87 17.13
CA VAL A 42 -41.56 -43.23 16.95
C VAL A 42 -40.84 -43.37 15.59
N PHE A 43 -41.04 -42.42 14.67
CA PHE A 43 -40.41 -42.37 13.36
C PHE A 43 -39.17 -41.45 13.29
N MET A 44 -38.84 -40.70 14.35
CA MET A 44 -37.64 -39.84 14.38
C MET A 44 -36.40 -40.65 14.80
N LYS A 45 -35.53 -40.94 13.83
CA LYS A 45 -34.24 -41.59 14.09
C LYS A 45 -33.30 -40.62 14.83
N ARG A 46 -32.68 -41.07 15.93
CA ARG A 46 -31.66 -40.30 16.66
C ARG A 46 -30.54 -39.86 15.70
N GLN A 47 -30.20 -38.58 15.70
CA GLN A 47 -29.10 -38.06 14.90
C GLN A 47 -27.79 -38.74 15.32
N LYS A 48 -27.19 -39.50 14.41
CA LYS A 48 -25.93 -40.20 14.66
C LYS A 48 -24.80 -39.17 14.73
N LYS A 49 -23.93 -39.31 15.74
CA LYS A 49 -22.68 -38.55 15.82
C LYS A 49 -21.86 -38.88 14.57
N MET A 50 -21.38 -37.86 13.86
CA MET A 50 -20.56 -38.09 12.66
C MET A 50 -19.28 -38.84 13.03
N ASP A 51 -18.85 -39.75 12.16
CA ASP A 51 -17.60 -40.47 12.34
C ASP A 51 -16.42 -39.50 12.44
N PRO A 52 -15.45 -39.73 13.34
CA PRO A 52 -14.34 -38.80 13.59
C PRO A 52 -13.47 -38.60 12.34
N GLU A 53 -13.35 -39.62 11.49
CA GLU A 53 -12.62 -39.53 10.22
C GLU A 53 -13.33 -38.64 9.20
N VAL A 54 -14.67 -38.70 9.13
CA VAL A 54 -15.48 -37.85 8.26
C VAL A 54 -15.42 -36.38 8.71
N ALA A 55 -15.37 -36.13 10.02
CA ALA A 55 -15.18 -34.78 10.57
C ALA A 55 -13.81 -34.19 10.20
N LYS A 56 -12.72 -34.96 10.37
CA LYS A 56 -11.36 -34.56 9.95
C LYS A 56 -11.26 -34.34 8.43
N ALA A 57 -11.91 -35.19 7.63
CA ALA A 57 -11.98 -35.02 6.18
C ALA A 57 -12.73 -33.73 5.77
N ARG A 58 -13.78 -33.33 6.49
CA ARG A 58 -14.49 -32.06 6.26
C ARG A 58 -13.65 -30.85 6.63
N GLU A 59 -12.94 -30.92 7.76
CA GLU A 59 -12.06 -29.84 8.22
C GLU A 59 -10.88 -29.63 7.27
N THR A 60 -10.20 -30.71 6.86
CA THR A 60 -9.09 -30.63 5.90
C THR A 60 -9.53 -30.09 4.53
N ARG A 61 -10.75 -30.44 4.07
CA ARG A 61 -11.35 -29.84 2.87
C ARG A 61 -11.59 -28.34 3.03
N ARG A 62 -12.11 -27.89 4.18
CA ARG A 62 -12.32 -26.46 4.49
C ARG A 62 -10.99 -25.71 4.52
N ARG A 63 -9.98 -26.26 5.20
CA ARG A 63 -8.63 -25.68 5.28
C ARG A 63 -7.99 -25.51 3.89
N LYS A 64 -8.05 -26.55 3.05
CA LYS A 64 -7.55 -26.48 1.67
C LYS A 64 -8.31 -25.47 0.81
N LYS A 65 -9.62 -25.30 1.02
CA LYS A 65 -10.41 -24.28 0.30
C LYS A 65 -9.96 -22.87 0.68
N LEU A 66 -9.86 -22.59 1.99
CA LEU A 66 -9.40 -21.31 2.50
C LEU A 66 -7.97 -21.00 2.05
N GLU A 67 -7.08 -22.00 2.06
CA GLU A 67 -5.70 -21.83 1.60
C GLU A 67 -5.63 -21.44 0.11
N ARG A 68 -6.46 -22.07 -0.73
CA ARG A 68 -6.53 -21.72 -2.16
C ARG A 68 -7.07 -20.30 -2.36
N GLU A 69 -8.08 -19.92 -1.60
CA GLU A 69 -8.68 -18.59 -1.64
C GLU A 69 -7.69 -17.51 -1.19
N ILE A 70 -6.96 -17.75 -0.09
CA ILE A 70 -5.88 -16.87 0.37
C ILE A 70 -4.80 -16.74 -0.70
N ARG A 71 -4.35 -17.85 -1.32
CA ARG A 71 -3.37 -17.81 -2.42
C ARG A 71 -3.88 -17.02 -3.62
N GLN A 72 -5.17 -17.11 -3.93
CA GLN A 72 -5.79 -16.36 -5.01
C GLN A 72 -5.87 -14.86 -4.70
N MET A 73 -6.28 -14.49 -3.48
CA MET A 73 -6.29 -13.11 -3.00
C MET A 73 -4.88 -12.50 -2.99
N GLN A 74 -3.88 -13.24 -2.50
CA GLN A 74 -2.48 -12.81 -2.52
C GLN A 74 -1.92 -12.63 -3.94
N LYS A 75 -2.43 -13.38 -4.92
CA LYS A 75 -2.07 -13.19 -6.33
C LYS A 75 -2.73 -11.94 -6.91
N HIS A 76 -3.98 -11.67 -6.54
CA HIS A 76 -4.71 -10.50 -7.02
C HIS A 76 -4.19 -9.20 -6.40
N SER A 77 -3.83 -9.18 -5.10
CA SER A 77 -3.31 -8.00 -4.41
C SER A 77 -1.97 -7.50 -4.96
N LYS A 78 -1.22 -8.35 -5.67
CA LYS A 78 0.05 -8.01 -6.31
C LYS A 78 -0.09 -7.38 -7.70
N LYS A 79 -1.31 -7.32 -8.26
CA LYS A 79 -1.50 -6.70 -9.57
C LYS A 79 -1.40 -5.18 -9.39
N PRO A 80 -0.40 -4.50 -9.99
CA PRO A 80 -0.33 -3.06 -9.91
C PRO A 80 -1.53 -2.44 -10.63
N LYS A 81 -1.97 -1.28 -10.16
CA LYS A 81 -2.95 -0.47 -10.91
C LYS A 81 -2.33 -0.09 -12.26
N PRO A 82 -3.10 -0.13 -13.35
CA PRO A 82 -2.59 0.31 -14.64
C PRO A 82 -2.26 1.81 -14.58
N VAL A 83 -1.22 2.20 -15.32
CA VAL A 83 -0.81 3.60 -15.46
C VAL A 83 -1.47 4.16 -16.72
N ASP A 84 -2.54 4.93 -16.53
CA ASP A 84 -3.39 5.41 -17.63
C ASP A 84 -2.61 6.28 -18.63
N GLU A 85 -1.65 7.09 -18.16
CA GLU A 85 -0.80 7.95 -18.98
C GLU A 85 0.13 7.19 -19.93
N MET A 86 0.51 5.96 -19.57
CA MET A 86 1.36 5.10 -20.39
C MET A 86 0.55 4.29 -21.41
N ALA A 87 -0.75 4.15 -21.19
CA ALA A 87 -1.63 3.37 -22.05
C ALA A 87 -2.11 4.20 -23.24
N VAL A 88 -2.15 3.60 -24.43
CA VAL A 88 -2.76 4.24 -25.59
C VAL A 88 -4.28 4.26 -25.39
N ASP A 89 -4.90 5.43 -25.56
CA ASP A 89 -6.35 5.55 -25.53
C ASP A 89 -6.98 4.81 -26.72
N ILE A 90 -7.74 3.75 -26.39
CA ILE A 90 -8.42 2.89 -27.36
C ILE A 90 -9.43 3.69 -28.20
N LYS A 91 -10.06 4.72 -27.64
CA LYS A 91 -11.03 5.54 -28.39
C LYS A 91 -10.32 6.35 -29.47
N SER A 92 -9.23 7.01 -29.12
CA SER A 92 -8.42 7.79 -30.05
C SER A 92 -7.73 6.92 -31.11
N ALA A 93 -7.30 5.71 -30.75
CA ALA A 93 -6.67 4.77 -31.69
C ALA A 93 -7.61 4.30 -32.82
N LYS A 94 -8.93 4.18 -32.56
CA LYS A 94 -9.91 3.74 -33.56
C LYS A 94 -10.07 4.71 -34.74
N ASN A 95 -10.02 6.02 -34.45
CA ASN A 95 -10.22 7.07 -35.46
C ASN A 95 -8.90 7.79 -35.78
N ILE A 96 -7.76 7.10 -35.64
CA ILE A 96 -6.44 7.74 -35.75
C ILE A 96 -6.23 8.38 -37.13
N HIS A 97 -6.71 7.73 -38.19
CA HIS A 97 -6.60 8.21 -39.57
C HIS A 97 -7.32 9.54 -39.80
N GLU A 98 -8.41 9.81 -39.08
CA GLU A 98 -9.15 11.07 -39.16
C GLU A 98 -8.51 12.21 -38.33
N ARG A 99 -7.64 11.84 -37.38
CA ARG A 99 -7.01 12.78 -36.42
C ARG A 99 -5.56 13.11 -36.76
N ILE A 100 -4.97 12.41 -37.73
CA ILE A 100 -3.61 12.64 -38.20
C ILE A 100 -3.58 13.93 -39.03
N ARG A 101 -2.63 14.82 -38.72
CA ARG A 101 -2.29 15.94 -39.58
C ARG A 101 -1.34 15.46 -40.67
N GLU A 102 -1.47 16.03 -41.88
CA GLU A 102 -0.56 15.72 -42.97
C GLU A 102 0.90 15.97 -42.55
N PRO A 103 1.84 15.06 -42.86
CA PRO A 103 3.22 15.19 -42.45
C PRO A 103 3.86 16.38 -43.16
N TYR A 104 4.40 17.32 -42.38
CA TYR A 104 5.18 18.42 -42.91
C TYR A 104 6.52 17.90 -43.46
N VAL A 105 6.76 18.12 -44.75
CA VAL A 105 8.05 17.85 -45.39
C VAL A 105 9.01 18.95 -44.98
N VAL A 106 10.02 18.60 -44.19
CA VAL A 106 11.02 19.56 -43.71
C VAL A 106 11.97 19.91 -44.86
N PRO A 107 12.11 21.20 -45.23
CA PRO A 107 13.07 21.61 -46.24
C PRO A 107 14.50 21.42 -45.73
N GLU A 108 15.44 21.17 -46.63
CA GLU A 108 16.84 20.85 -46.29
C GLU A 108 17.49 21.93 -45.42
N GLN A 109 17.25 23.22 -45.71
CA GLN A 109 17.82 24.32 -44.92
C GLN A 109 17.40 24.24 -43.45
N VAL A 110 16.12 23.96 -43.18
CA VAL A 110 15.59 23.84 -41.81
C VAL A 110 16.12 22.59 -41.11
N ALA A 111 16.35 21.51 -41.87
CA ALA A 111 16.97 20.29 -41.32
C ALA A 111 18.42 20.55 -40.88
N ASP A 112 19.19 21.28 -41.68
CA ASP A 112 20.56 21.66 -41.37
C ASP A 112 20.64 22.60 -40.16
N GLU A 113 19.77 23.62 -40.10
CA GLU A 113 19.65 24.51 -38.94
C GLU A 113 19.37 23.73 -37.65
N ARG A 114 18.41 22.80 -37.68
CA ARG A 114 18.11 21.92 -36.55
C ARG A 114 19.31 21.07 -36.16
N ALA A 115 20.06 20.55 -37.12
CA ALA A 115 21.25 19.75 -36.84
C ALA A 115 22.35 20.58 -36.14
N VAL A 116 22.53 21.85 -36.53
CA VAL A 116 23.45 22.78 -35.84
C VAL A 116 23.00 23.04 -34.41
N VAL A 117 21.72 23.41 -34.22
CA VAL A 117 21.15 23.66 -32.89
C VAL A 117 21.28 22.45 -31.97
N LEU A 118 21.01 21.23 -32.46
CA LEU A 118 21.15 20.02 -31.67
C LEU A 118 22.61 19.74 -31.27
N LYS A 119 23.58 20.02 -32.15
CA LYS A 119 25.01 19.90 -31.82
C LYS A 119 25.40 20.91 -30.73
N GLU A 120 24.92 22.14 -30.81
CA GLU A 120 25.16 23.17 -29.78
C GLU A 120 24.51 22.79 -28.46
N TYR A 121 23.26 22.34 -28.48
CA TYR A 121 22.55 21.85 -27.30
C TYR A 121 23.27 20.67 -26.63
N ALA A 122 23.79 19.72 -27.43
CA ALA A 122 24.58 18.62 -26.89
C ALA A 122 25.89 19.12 -26.24
N LYS A 123 26.56 20.12 -26.82
CA LYS A 123 27.75 20.74 -26.23
C LYS A 123 27.43 21.45 -24.91
N THR A 124 26.35 22.24 -24.85
CA THR A 124 25.95 22.95 -23.63
C THR A 124 25.54 21.98 -22.53
N ARG A 125 24.79 20.92 -22.85
CA ARG A 125 24.41 19.89 -21.87
C ARG A 125 25.62 19.16 -21.30
N ASN A 126 26.59 18.82 -22.15
CA ASN A 126 27.85 18.23 -21.70
C ASN A 126 28.65 19.17 -20.80
N HIS A 127 28.67 20.47 -21.11
CA HIS A 127 29.33 21.47 -20.29
C HIS A 127 28.68 21.57 -18.89
N LEU A 128 27.35 21.69 -18.83
CA LEU A 128 26.60 21.72 -17.57
C LEU A 128 26.86 20.47 -16.72
N MET A 129 26.78 19.28 -17.33
CA MET A 129 27.06 18.02 -16.63
C MET A 129 28.48 18.01 -16.03
N ARG A 130 29.49 18.47 -16.78
CA ARG A 130 30.87 18.55 -16.28
C ARG A 130 31.03 19.56 -15.14
N ALA A 131 30.31 20.67 -15.20
CA ALA A 131 30.31 21.69 -14.14
C ALA A 131 29.67 21.14 -12.86
N ASP A 132 28.52 20.48 -12.97
CA ASP A 132 27.82 19.83 -11.84
C ASP A 132 28.70 18.73 -11.23
N ASP A 133 29.26 17.86 -12.06
CA ASP A 133 30.19 16.82 -11.63
C ASP A 133 31.37 17.38 -10.85
N LYS A 134 31.99 18.45 -11.36
CA LYS A 134 33.11 19.13 -10.71
C LYS A 134 32.66 19.68 -9.35
N TRP A 135 31.53 20.37 -9.30
CA TRP A 135 30.99 20.92 -8.07
C TRP A 135 30.71 19.83 -7.03
N ILE A 136 30.05 18.72 -7.41
CA ILE A 136 29.78 17.59 -6.51
C ILE A 136 31.09 17.01 -5.96
N ARG A 137 32.09 16.78 -6.81
CA ARG A 137 33.40 16.25 -6.39
C ARG A 137 34.09 17.19 -5.40
N GLU A 138 34.13 18.48 -5.70
CA GLU A 138 34.72 19.49 -4.81
C GLU A 138 34.00 19.55 -3.45
N ARG A 139 32.67 19.47 -3.45
CA ARG A 139 31.87 19.46 -2.21
C ARG A 139 32.15 18.20 -1.39
N LEU A 140 32.19 17.02 -2.01
CA LEU A 140 32.54 15.78 -1.33
C LEU A 140 33.96 15.79 -0.77
N GLU A 141 34.94 16.31 -1.52
CA GLU A 141 36.31 16.47 -1.03
C GLU A 141 36.38 17.43 0.16
N SER A 142 35.68 18.56 0.09
CA SER A 142 35.62 19.53 1.19
C SER A 142 34.98 18.92 2.45
N GLN A 143 33.92 18.14 2.29
CA GLN A 143 33.25 17.43 3.38
C GLN A 143 34.19 16.40 4.02
N ARG A 144 34.89 15.60 3.21
CA ARG A 144 35.88 14.61 3.71
C ARG A 144 37.00 15.28 4.51
N LYS A 145 37.63 16.32 3.95
CA LYS A 145 38.68 17.09 4.64
C LYS A 145 38.18 17.71 5.94
N ALA A 146 36.95 18.20 5.97
CA ALA A 146 36.34 18.74 7.19
C ALA A 146 36.14 17.66 8.25
N LEU A 147 35.65 16.46 7.87
CA LEU A 147 35.46 15.33 8.77
C LEU A 147 36.77 14.77 9.31
N GLU A 148 37.83 14.69 8.50
CA GLU A 148 39.17 14.28 8.94
C GLU A 148 39.73 15.23 10.00
N LYS A 149 39.62 16.54 9.78
CA LYS A 149 40.00 17.56 10.77
C LYS A 149 39.15 17.46 12.04
N LEU A 150 37.84 17.27 11.89
CA LEU A 150 36.94 17.11 13.04
C LEU A 150 37.32 15.90 13.89
N LYS A 151 37.65 14.77 13.24
CA LYS A 151 38.09 13.55 13.93
C LYS A 151 39.38 13.75 14.72
N ALA A 152 40.33 14.53 14.19
CA ALA A 152 41.58 14.86 14.88
C ALA A 152 41.37 15.78 16.10
N LEU A 153 40.38 16.68 16.05
CA LEU A 153 40.09 17.63 17.13
C LEU A 153 39.18 17.03 18.21
N SER A 154 38.13 16.31 17.82
CA SER A 154 37.14 15.73 18.72
C SER A 154 36.48 14.47 18.13
N PRO A 155 36.86 13.27 18.60
CA PRO A 155 36.26 12.02 18.15
C PRO A 155 34.75 11.93 18.43
N ALA A 156 34.29 12.47 19.57
CA ALA A 156 32.88 12.43 19.95
C ALA A 156 31.97 13.21 18.98
N LEU A 157 32.42 14.39 18.52
CA LEU A 157 31.67 15.18 17.53
C LEU A 157 31.67 14.52 16.15
N TYR A 158 32.77 13.87 15.77
CA TYR A 158 32.83 13.08 14.54
C TYR A 158 31.81 11.94 14.54
N GLU A 159 31.72 11.18 15.65
CA GLU A 159 30.72 10.10 15.78
C GLU A 159 29.28 10.62 15.71
N ALA A 160 29.01 11.81 16.24
CA ALA A 160 27.70 12.44 16.10
C ALA A 160 27.41 12.86 14.66
N ALA A 161 28.37 13.48 13.97
CA ALA A 161 28.21 14.02 12.63
C ALA A 161 28.06 12.96 11.52
N VAL A 162 28.61 11.76 11.73
CA VAL A 162 28.53 10.65 10.75
C VAL A 162 27.19 9.90 10.83
N LYS A 163 26.45 10.04 11.93
CA LYS A 163 25.15 9.38 12.07
C LYS A 163 24.16 9.94 11.05
N PRO A 164 23.42 9.08 10.32
CA PRO A 164 22.36 9.54 9.44
C PRO A 164 21.27 10.22 10.25
N ASP A 165 20.69 11.27 9.68
CA ASP A 165 19.57 12.00 10.27
C ASP A 165 18.25 11.44 9.72
N ASP A 166 17.46 10.81 10.60
CA ASP A 166 16.16 10.20 10.25
C ASP A 166 15.14 11.25 9.79
N SER A 167 15.31 12.53 10.16
CA SER A 167 14.41 13.61 9.74
C SER A 167 14.44 13.87 8.23
N LEU A 168 15.55 13.53 7.56
CA LEU A 168 15.73 13.74 6.11
C LEU A 168 14.92 12.77 5.25
N LEU A 169 14.36 11.69 5.82
CA LEU A 169 13.59 10.69 5.07
C LEU A 169 12.23 11.22 4.58
N HIS A 170 11.66 12.21 5.25
CA HIS A 170 10.34 12.79 4.93
C HIS A 170 10.47 14.20 4.32
N LEU A 171 11.54 14.44 3.57
CA LEU A 171 11.79 15.73 2.94
C LEU A 171 10.84 15.96 1.76
N VAL A 172 9.97 16.97 1.87
CA VAL A 172 9.12 17.46 0.78
C VAL A 172 9.67 18.80 0.32
N ILE A 173 10.03 18.88 -0.96
CA ILE A 173 10.51 20.10 -1.61
C ILE A 173 9.64 20.37 -2.82
N ASP A 174 8.98 21.52 -2.82
CA ASP A 174 8.26 22.01 -3.99
C ASP A 174 9.23 22.68 -4.96
N GLY A 175 9.06 22.38 -6.26
CA GLY A 175 9.86 22.99 -7.31
C GLY A 175 9.59 24.50 -7.43
N PRO A 176 10.50 25.26 -8.06
CA PRO A 176 10.27 26.69 -8.29
C PRO A 176 9.07 26.91 -9.22
N ALA A 177 8.20 27.85 -8.86
CA ALA A 177 7.12 28.30 -9.73
C ALA A 177 7.65 29.16 -10.89
N LEU A 178 6.93 29.19 -12.02
CA LEU A 178 7.27 30.06 -13.16
C LEU A 178 7.21 31.55 -12.77
N THR A 179 6.30 31.91 -11.87
CA THR A 179 6.07 33.27 -11.40
C THR A 179 5.91 33.24 -9.88
N PRO A 180 6.48 34.19 -9.13
CA PRO A 180 6.30 34.24 -7.68
C PRO A 180 4.82 34.47 -7.31
N PRO A 181 4.39 34.06 -6.11
CA PRO A 181 3.03 34.30 -5.62
C PRO A 181 2.70 35.80 -5.58
N ILE A 182 1.48 36.14 -5.99
CA ILE A 182 0.96 37.51 -5.89
C ILE A 182 0.42 37.71 -4.47
N GLU A 183 0.83 38.80 -3.81
CA GLU A 183 0.34 39.14 -2.48
C GLU A 183 -1.17 39.43 -2.51
N LYS A 184 -1.93 38.87 -1.55
CA LYS A 184 -3.38 39.07 -1.39
C LYS A 184 -4.20 38.71 -2.64
N TYR A 185 -3.74 37.72 -3.40
CA TYR A 185 -4.57 37.16 -4.46
C TYR A 185 -5.76 36.40 -3.87
N GLU A 186 -6.97 36.86 -4.18
CA GLU A 186 -8.20 36.16 -3.85
C GLU A 186 -8.55 35.22 -5.00
N SER A 187 -8.35 33.92 -4.79
CA SER A 187 -8.74 32.89 -5.74
C SER A 187 -10.27 32.84 -5.87
N PRO A 188 -10.83 32.63 -7.07
CA PRO A 188 -12.26 32.41 -7.23
C PRO A 188 -12.72 31.12 -6.55
N ASP A 189 -13.97 31.13 -6.06
CA ASP A 189 -14.58 29.96 -5.41
C ASP A 189 -14.82 28.80 -6.40
N GLY A 190 -14.61 27.57 -5.94
CA GLY A 190 -14.89 26.36 -6.71
C GLY A 190 -14.76 25.08 -5.89
N ASP A 191 -15.51 24.04 -6.29
CA ASP A 191 -15.49 22.73 -5.64
C ASP A 191 -14.47 21.78 -6.32
N TYR A 192 -13.67 21.08 -5.53
CA TYR A 192 -12.81 20.00 -6.02
C TYR A 192 -13.57 18.66 -6.01
N ILE A 193 -13.77 18.06 -7.17
CA ILE A 193 -14.36 16.73 -7.33
C ILE A 193 -13.27 15.77 -7.79
N ASP A 194 -12.97 14.77 -6.97
CA ASP A 194 -12.03 13.71 -7.32
C ASP A 194 -12.66 12.76 -8.35
N THR A 195 -12.16 12.79 -9.58
CA THR A 195 -12.57 11.91 -10.68
C THR A 195 -11.63 10.72 -10.89
N THR A 196 -10.75 10.42 -9.92
CA THR A 196 -9.80 9.30 -10.05
C THR A 196 -10.52 7.96 -10.18
N ARG A 197 -10.09 7.16 -11.14
CA ARG A 197 -10.71 5.86 -11.42
C ARG A 197 -10.34 4.85 -10.35
N THR A 198 -11.36 4.28 -9.69
CA THR A 198 -11.17 3.16 -8.78
C THR A 198 -11.00 1.85 -9.56
N TRP A 199 -9.91 1.13 -9.31
CA TRP A 199 -9.64 -0.19 -9.87
C TRP A 199 -9.87 -1.24 -8.76
N THR A 200 -10.97 -1.99 -8.86
CA THR A 200 -11.34 -3.12 -7.97
C THR A 200 -11.14 -4.46 -8.67
#